data_AF-K9RS61-F1
#
_entry.id   AF-K9RS61-F1
#
_cell.length_a   1.000
_cell.length_b   1.000
_cell.length_c   1.000
_cell.angle_alpha   90.00
_cell.angle_beta   90.00
_cell.angle_gamma   90.00
#
_symmetry.space_group_name_H-M   'P 1'
#
loop_
_entity.id
_entity.type
_entity.pdbx_description
1 polymer ?
#
loop_
_entity_poly.entity_id
_entity_poly.type
_entity_poly.pdbx_seq_one_letter_code
_entity_poly.pdbx_strand_id
1 'polypeptide(L)' 'MQVKYLLTYLSTAPVLAAVWMAFTAGLLIEFNRFFPDLLFHPL' A
#
# COMPACT_ATOMS: atom_id res chain seq x y z
N MET A 1 -24.79 -12.39 -8.32
CA MET A 1 -25.34 -11.42 -7.34
C MET A 1 -24.45 -11.27 -6.10
N GLN A 2 -23.95 -12.36 -5.50
CA GLN A 2 -23.09 -12.32 -4.30
C GLN A 2 -21.75 -11.57 -4.46
N VAL A 3 -21.01 -11.80 -5.56
CA VAL A 3 -19.71 -11.15 -5.83
C VAL A 3 -19.81 -9.62 -5.85
N LYS A 4 -20.94 -9.09 -6.33
CA LYS A 4 -21.19 -7.64 -6.37
C LYS A 4 -21.13 -7.00 -4.98
N TYR A 5 -21.73 -7.63 -3.97
CA TYR A 5 -21.72 -7.12 -2.59
C TYR A 5 -20.35 -7.21 -1.95
N LEU A 6 -19.58 -8.25 -2.26
CA LEU A 6 -18.19 -8.36 -1.84
C LEU A 6 -17.35 -7.22 -2.41
N LEU A 7 -17.48 -6.93 -3.71
CA LEU A 7 -16.79 -5.80 -4.34
C LEU A 7 -17.20 -4.46 -3.74
N THR A 8 -18.51 -4.24 -3.46
CA THR A 8 -18.97 -3.03 -2.77
C THR A 8 -18.32 -2.86 -1.40
N TYR A 9 -18.19 -3.94 -0.62
CA TYR A 9 -17.51 -3.92 0.67
C TYR A 9 -16.01 -3.59 0.54
N LEU A 10 -15.31 -4.23 -0.41
CA LEU A 10 -13.90 -3.96 -0.67
C LEU A 10 -13.64 -2.53 -1.17
N SER A 11 -14.62 -1.91 -1.84
CA SER A 11 -14.57 -0.51 -2.28
C SER A 11 -14.94 0.50 -1.20
N THR A 12 -15.22 0.10 0.04
CA THR A 12 -15.44 1.04 1.14
C THR A 12 -14.15 1.78 1.49
N ALA A 13 -14.28 3.06 1.86
CA ALA A 13 -13.13 3.91 2.19
C ALA A 13 -12.12 3.29 3.18
N PRO A 14 -12.53 2.71 4.34
CA PRO A 14 -11.56 2.12 5.27
C PRO A 14 -10.87 0.88 4.71
N VAL A 15 -11.58 0.03 3.95
CA VAL A 15 -11.00 -1.21 3.40
C VAL A 15 -10.02 -0.91 2.29
N LEU A 16 -10.39 0.00 1.38
CA LEU A 16 -9.51 0.44 0.31
C LEU A 16 -8.27 1.16 0.87
N ALA A 17 -8.46 2.01 1.89
CA ALA A 17 -7.35 2.67 2.57
C ALA A 17 -6.39 1.67 3.22
N ALA A 18 -6.90 0.64 3.90
CA ALA A 18 -6.05 -0.39 4.50
C ALA A 18 -5.21 -1.13 3.45
N VAL A 19 -5.82 -1.54 2.33
CA VAL A 19 -5.11 -2.21 1.23
C VAL A 19 -4.07 -1.29 0.59
N TRP A 20 -4.45 -0.03 0.33
CA TRP A 20 -3.55 0.95 -0.28
C TRP A 20 -2.36 1.26 0.63
N MET A 21 -2.61 1.52 1.91
CA MET A 21 -1.55 1.80 2.88
C MET A 21 -0.65 0.59 3.11
N ALA A 22 -1.18 -0.63 3.13
CA ALA A 22 -0.36 -1.84 3.22
C ALA A 22 0.54 -2.00 1.98
N PHE A 23 0.02 -1.74 0.79
CA PHE A 23 0.80 -1.77 -0.45
C PHE A 23 1.90 -0.69 -0.45
N THR A 24 1.55 0.55 -0.12
CA THR A 24 2.52 1.66 -0.04
C THR A 24 3.58 1.40 1.03
N ALA A 25 3.19 0.89 2.20
CA ALA A 25 4.12 0.53 3.26
C ALA A 25 5.07 -0.59 2.80
N GLY A 26 4.54 -1.65 2.19
CA GLY A 26 5.36 -2.72 1.61
C GLY A 26 6.38 -2.16 0.60
N LEU A 27 5.95 -1.30 -0.32
CA LEU A 27 6.84 -0.68 -1.29
C LEU A 27 7.96 0.14 -0.62
N LEU A 28 7.62 0.96 0.39
CA LEU A 28 8.59 1.77 1.15
C LEU A 28 9.57 0.89 1.95
N ILE A 29 9.09 -0.19 2.57
CA ILE A 29 9.91 -1.12 3.34
C ILE A 29 10.92 -1.82 2.43
N GLU A 30 10.44 -2.36 1.30
CA GLU A 30 11.29 -3.05 0.34
C GLU A 30 12.32 -2.08 -0.29
N PHE A 31 11.91 -0.84 -0.59
CA PHE A 31 12.81 0.19 -1.08
C PHE A 31 13.94 0.49 -0.10
N ASN A 32 13.63 0.72 1.19
CA ASN A 32 14.64 0.97 2.22
C ASN A 32 15.47 -0.29 2.54
N ARG A 33 14.95 -1.50 2.28
CA ARG A 33 15.72 -2.74 2.41
C ARG A 33 16.78 -2.89 1.31
N PHE A 34 16.46 -2.49 0.08
CA PHE A 34 17.40 -2.57 -1.05
C PHE A 34 18.35 -1.37 -1.12
N PHE A 35 17.90 -0.19 -0.71
CA PHE A 35 18.68 1.05 -0.68
C PHE A 35 18.65 1.66 0.72
N PRO A 36 19.41 1.08 1.67
CA PRO A 36 19.48 1.62 3.02
C PRO A 36 20.22 2.98 3.06
N ASP A 37 19.97 3.75 4.11
CA ASP A 37 20.72 4.96 4.49
C ASP A 37 20.68 6.14 3.50
N LEU A 38 19.53 6.36 2.88
CA LEU A 38 19.29 7.46 1.92
C LEU A 38 18.90 8.77 2.64
N LEU A 39 19.86 9.41 3.33
CA LEU A 39 19.64 10.68 4.04
C LEU A 39 19.45 11.88 3.10
N PHE A 40 20.17 11.91 1.98
CA PHE A 40 20.05 12.89 0.92
C PHE A 40 20.29 12.24 -0.44
N HIS A 41 19.78 12.87 -1.49
CA HIS A 41 20.09 12.46 -2.85
C HIS A 41 21.60 12.68 -3.10
N PRO A 42 22.35 11.69 -3.63
CA PRO A 42 23.81 11.74 -3.73
C PRO A 42 24.37 12.77 -4.73
N LEU A 43 23.51 13.52 -5.43
CA LEU A 43 23.83 14.63 -6.33
C LEU A 43 23.09 15.88 -5.90
#